data_AF-A0A814W901-F1
#
_entry.id   AF-A0A814W901-F1
#
_cell.length_a   1.000
_cell.length_b   1.000
_cell.length_c   1.000
_cell.angle_alpha   90.00
_cell.angle_beta   90.00
_cell.angle_gamma   90.00
#
_symmetry.space_group_name_H-M   'P 1'
#
loop_
_entity.id
_entity.type
_entity.pdbx_description
1 polymer ?
#
loop_
_entity_poly.entity_id
_entity_poly.type
_entity_poly.pdbx_seq_one_letter_code
_entity_poly.pdbx_strand_id
1 'polypeptide(L)'
;MAMANNKRKCHTCDRENNTYTCEGCSKRFCSTHIPEHQQRLIDELNHISHGYNEFKQRINEQKQNPQNHPLIKQIDQWETNSIEKVQQKAQDCREIIIEFLRTFINAIEMKFNDLNRQIQQLHKENDFNEINLNYLRNQLRKITEELNNPSNISIQQNSQPCINDISIISTKISKFNKWKQNGITVAGGNGKGKKLNRFNFPYGIFIDKKKNIFIADLGNDRIVEWKYNAKKGQIIAGGNRLANRMNQLKYPTDVIVDQQNHSIIIADWCNSRVIQWINRNRQILIPNIGCYG
;
A
#
# COMPACT_ATOMS: atom_id res chain seq x y z
N MET A 1 -0.36 -39.32 64.47
CA MET A 1 0.03 -39.40 65.90
C MET A 1 0.10 -37.99 66.45
N ALA A 2 -0.79 -37.65 67.37
CA ALA A 2 -0.88 -36.32 67.98
C ALA A 2 0.07 -36.22 69.18
N MET A 3 0.97 -35.25 69.18
CA MET A 3 1.74 -34.87 70.36
C MET A 3 1.24 -33.54 70.89
N ALA A 4 0.58 -33.57 72.05
CA ALA A 4 0.17 -32.39 72.80
C ALA A 4 1.28 -31.99 73.78
N ASN A 5 1.90 -30.82 73.57
CA ASN A 5 2.21 -29.83 74.62
C ASN A 5 3.12 -28.73 74.06
N ASN A 6 2.54 -27.56 73.83
CA ASN A 6 3.19 -26.27 74.05
C ASN A 6 2.11 -25.19 73.90
N LYS A 7 1.82 -24.43 74.96
CA LYS A 7 0.91 -23.28 74.90
C LYS A 7 1.42 -22.32 73.82
N ARG A 8 0.79 -22.32 72.65
CA ARG A 8 1.18 -21.49 71.51
C ARG A 8 -0.06 -20.92 70.86
N LYS A 9 0.05 -19.67 70.43
CA LYS A 9 -1.05 -18.82 70.00
C LYS A 9 -1.63 -19.28 68.66
N CYS A 10 -2.95 -19.23 68.55
CA CYS A 10 -3.67 -19.45 67.30
C CYS A 10 -3.43 -18.28 66.32
N HIS A 11 -3.11 -18.57 65.07
CA HIS A 11 -2.83 -17.56 64.04
C HIS A 11 -4.01 -16.59 63.77
N THR A 12 -5.24 -17.02 63.99
CA THR A 12 -6.43 -16.20 63.69
C THR A 12 -6.92 -15.40 64.90
N CYS A 13 -6.77 -15.89 66.12
CA CYS A 13 -7.34 -15.27 67.33
C CYS A 13 -6.36 -14.99 68.46
N ASP A 14 -5.08 -15.33 68.28
CA ASP A 14 -3.96 -15.13 69.22
C ASP A 14 -4.11 -15.71 70.63
N ARG A 15 -5.12 -16.58 70.85
CA ARG A 15 -5.34 -17.25 72.15
C ARG A 15 -4.40 -18.45 72.32
N GLU A 16 -3.86 -18.61 73.53
CA GLU A 16 -3.02 -19.75 73.93
C GLU A 16 -3.87 -20.98 74.29
N ASN A 17 -4.43 -21.63 73.28
CA ASN A 17 -5.21 -22.85 73.41
C ASN A 17 -4.48 -24.05 72.77
N ASN A 18 -5.06 -25.25 72.88
CA ASN A 18 -4.61 -26.41 72.09
C ASN A 18 -4.74 -26.08 70.60
N THR A 19 -3.59 -25.93 69.92
CA THR A 19 -3.51 -25.57 68.51
C THR A 19 -2.97 -26.72 67.66
N TYR A 20 -3.52 -26.86 66.46
CA TYR A 20 -3.11 -27.81 65.43
C TYR A 20 -2.27 -27.09 64.37
N THR A 21 -1.24 -27.76 63.86
CA THR A 21 -0.34 -27.19 62.85
C THR A 21 -0.79 -27.65 61.48
N CYS A 22 -0.98 -26.72 60.54
CA CYS A 22 -1.19 -27.05 59.14
C CYS A 22 0.17 -27.23 58.48
N GLU A 23 0.44 -28.41 57.90
CA GLU A 23 1.72 -28.72 57.24
C GLU A 23 1.93 -27.88 55.97
N GLY A 24 0.85 -27.54 55.25
CA GLY A 24 0.92 -26.78 54.00
C GLY A 24 1.34 -25.31 54.19
N CYS A 25 0.75 -24.61 55.17
CA CYS A 25 1.06 -23.19 55.42
C CYS A 25 1.94 -22.95 56.65
N SER A 26 2.35 -24.01 57.36
CA SER A 26 3.13 -23.96 58.60
C SER A 26 2.52 -23.13 59.74
N LYS A 27 1.25 -22.72 59.63
CA LYS A 27 0.51 -21.93 60.63
C LYS A 27 -0.24 -22.83 61.60
N ARG A 28 -0.56 -22.29 62.78
CA ARG A 28 -1.25 -22.99 63.86
C ARG A 28 -2.65 -22.43 64.10
N PHE A 29 -3.65 -23.30 64.25
CA PHE A 29 -5.05 -22.94 64.44
C PHE A 29 -5.65 -23.68 65.64
N CYS A 30 -6.50 -23.04 66.44
CA CYS A 30 -7.24 -23.74 67.49
C CYS A 30 -8.38 -24.58 66.89
N SER A 31 -8.97 -25.47 67.70
CA SER A 31 -10.06 -26.37 67.29
C SER A 31 -11.26 -25.68 66.63
N THR A 32 -11.52 -24.41 66.94
CA THR A 32 -12.61 -23.63 66.34
C THR A 32 -12.26 -22.99 65.00
N HIS A 33 -10.99 -22.64 64.75
CA HIS A 33 -10.57 -21.94 63.51
C HIS A 33 -9.91 -22.86 62.49
N ILE A 34 -9.56 -24.11 62.86
CA ILE A 34 -9.09 -25.11 61.91
C ILE A 34 -10.16 -25.47 60.85
N PRO A 35 -11.47 -25.59 61.17
CA PRO A 35 -12.49 -25.87 60.16
C PRO A 35 -12.68 -24.69 59.19
N GLU A 36 -12.56 -23.44 59.67
CA GLU A 36 -12.60 -22.24 58.80
C GLU A 36 -11.41 -22.18 57.83
N HIS A 37 -10.22 -22.61 58.28
CA HIS A 37 -9.07 -22.74 57.40
C HIS A 37 -9.27 -23.84 56.35
N GLN A 38 -9.81 -24.99 56.75
CA GLN A 38 -10.14 -26.09 55.84
C GLN A 38 -11.21 -25.68 54.82
N GLN A 39 -12.23 -24.93 55.23
CA GLN A 39 -13.27 -24.43 54.33
C GLN A 39 -12.68 -23.52 53.25
N ARG A 40 -11.77 -22.60 53.60
CA ARG A 40 -11.07 -21.76 52.61
C ARG A 40 -10.28 -22.59 51.59
N LEU A 41 -9.61 -23.65 52.03
CA LEU A 41 -8.89 -24.55 51.12
C LEU A 41 -9.84 -25.34 50.21
N ILE A 42 -11.02 -25.73 50.72
CA ILE A 42 -12.08 -26.37 49.92
C ILE A 42 -12.59 -25.39 48.86
N ASP A 43 -12.82 -24.13 49.22
CA ASP A 43 -13.27 -23.09 48.30
C ASP A 43 -12.23 -22.82 47.19
N GLU A 44 -10.93 -22.76 47.55
CA GLU A 44 -9.84 -22.66 46.58
C GLU A 44 -9.77 -23.88 45.64
N LEU A 45 -9.94 -25.09 46.18
CA LEU A 45 -9.97 -26.31 45.37
C LEU A 45 -11.18 -26.35 44.41
N ASN A 46 -12.33 -25.85 44.86
CA ASN A 46 -13.53 -25.73 44.03
C ASN A 46 -13.31 -24.72 42.89
N HIS A 47 -12.62 -23.60 43.17
CA HIS A 47 -12.26 -22.63 42.14
C HIS A 47 -11.31 -23.24 41.09
N ILE A 48 -10.30 -23.99 41.52
CA ILE A 48 -9.39 -24.71 40.61
C ILE A 48 -10.17 -25.74 39.78
N SER A 49 -11.06 -26.50 40.40
CA SER A 49 -11.88 -27.52 39.73
C SER A 49 -12.82 -26.90 38.69
N HIS A 50 -13.39 -25.74 39.00
CA HIS A 50 -14.20 -24.97 38.06
C HIS A 50 -13.37 -24.53 36.85
N GLY A 51 -12.21 -23.90 37.08
CA GLY A 51 -11.31 -23.48 36.00
C GLY A 51 -10.82 -24.63 35.12
N TYR A 52 -10.57 -25.81 35.71
CA TYR A 52 -10.26 -27.02 34.96
C TYR A 52 -11.40 -27.46 34.04
N ASN A 53 -12.64 -27.43 34.53
CA ASN A 53 -13.81 -27.80 33.73
C ASN A 53 -14.05 -26.82 32.58
N GLU A 54 -13.92 -25.51 32.82
CA GLU A 54 -13.99 -24.50 31.75
C GLU A 54 -12.90 -24.72 30.69
N PHE A 55 -11.67 -25.01 31.12
CA PHE A 55 -10.57 -25.27 30.19
C PHE A 55 -10.81 -26.54 29.36
N LYS A 56 -11.29 -27.62 30.00
CA LYS A 56 -11.66 -28.86 29.31
C LYS A 56 -12.78 -28.63 28.30
N GLN A 57 -13.76 -27.79 28.63
CA GLN A 57 -14.82 -27.40 27.72
C GLN A 57 -14.26 -26.65 26.50
N ARG A 58 -13.39 -25.65 26.70
CA ARG A 58 -12.75 -24.92 25.60
C ARG A 58 -11.95 -25.83 24.66
N ILE A 59 -11.24 -26.82 25.21
CA ILE A 59 -10.53 -27.82 24.40
C ILE A 59 -11.51 -28.66 23.57
N ASN A 60 -12.60 -29.10 24.17
CA ASN A 60 -13.61 -29.91 23.46
C ASN A 60 -14.30 -29.09 22.37
N GLU A 61 -14.63 -27.82 22.62
CA GLU A 61 -15.19 -26.90 21.64
C GLU A 61 -14.24 -26.70 20.45
N GLN A 62 -12.94 -26.53 20.70
CA GLN A 62 -11.94 -26.43 19.63
C GLN A 62 -11.78 -27.74 18.84
N LYS A 63 -11.90 -28.91 19.49
CA LYS A 63 -11.89 -30.21 18.81
C LYS A 63 -13.11 -30.42 17.93
N GLN A 64 -14.29 -29.99 18.39
CA GLN A 64 -15.55 -30.15 17.67
C GLN A 64 -15.69 -29.14 16.53
N ASN A 65 -15.18 -27.92 16.70
CA ASN A 65 -15.23 -26.89 15.68
C ASN A 65 -13.88 -26.17 15.52
N PRO A 66 -12.90 -26.81 14.85
CA PRO A 66 -11.58 -26.24 14.62
C PRO A 66 -11.62 -24.89 13.89
N GLN A 67 -12.62 -24.68 13.02
CA GLN A 67 -12.79 -23.43 12.26
C GLN A 67 -13.00 -22.20 13.15
N ASN A 68 -13.50 -22.38 14.37
CA ASN A 68 -13.65 -21.29 15.32
C ASN A 68 -12.35 -20.89 16.02
N HIS A 69 -11.23 -21.57 15.73
CA HIS A 69 -9.94 -21.25 16.33
C HIS A 69 -9.51 -19.82 15.97
N PRO A 70 -8.98 -19.03 16.94
CA PRO A 70 -8.58 -17.65 16.69
C PRO A 70 -7.62 -17.45 15.51
N LEU A 71 -6.68 -18.37 15.31
CA LEU A 71 -5.74 -18.32 14.18
C LEU A 71 -6.43 -18.54 12.83
N ILE A 72 -7.46 -19.39 12.76
CA ILE A 72 -8.22 -19.62 11.53
C ILE A 72 -9.07 -18.39 11.21
N LYS A 73 -9.78 -17.84 12.21
CA LYS A 73 -10.50 -16.57 12.06
C LYS A 73 -9.60 -15.42 11.60
N GLN A 74 -8.33 -15.42 12.02
CA GLN A 74 -7.36 -14.43 11.57
C GLN A 74 -7.02 -14.60 10.07
N ILE A 75 -6.91 -15.84 9.59
CA ILE A 75 -6.73 -16.14 8.16
C ILE A 75 -7.96 -15.70 7.37
N ASP A 76 -9.18 -16.05 7.83
CA ASP A 76 -10.44 -15.66 7.17
C ASP A 76 -10.56 -14.14 7.07
N GLN A 77 -10.13 -13.42 8.11
CA GLN A 77 -10.09 -11.96 8.11
C GLN A 77 -9.08 -11.42 7.09
N TRP A 78 -7.90 -12.03 6.98
CA TRP A 78 -6.91 -11.63 5.97
C TRP A 78 -7.37 -11.92 4.54
N GLU A 79 -8.06 -13.05 4.34
CA GLU A 79 -8.68 -13.42 3.07
C GLU A 79 -9.73 -12.38 2.66
N THR A 80 -10.68 -12.08 3.55
CA THR A 80 -11.74 -11.08 3.33
C THR A 80 -11.15 -9.72 2.98
N ASN A 81 -10.18 -9.24 3.77
CA ASN A 81 -9.50 -7.97 3.53
C ASN A 81 -8.76 -7.93 2.18
N SER A 82 -8.26 -9.07 1.70
CA SER A 82 -7.55 -9.16 0.43
C SER A 82 -8.53 -9.14 -0.74
N ILE A 83 -9.64 -9.85 -0.64
CA ILE A 83 -10.73 -9.85 -1.64
C ILE A 83 -11.31 -8.43 -1.78
N GLU A 84 -11.60 -7.75 -0.67
CA GLU A 84 -12.12 -6.38 -0.70
C GLU A 84 -11.20 -5.41 -1.44
N LYS A 85 -9.88 -5.50 -1.23
CA LYS A 85 -8.90 -4.67 -1.95
C LYS A 85 -8.90 -4.95 -3.45
N VAL A 86 -8.99 -6.21 -3.85
CA VAL A 86 -9.06 -6.59 -5.27
C VAL A 86 -10.36 -6.08 -5.90
N GLN A 87 -11.48 -6.20 -5.19
CA GLN A 87 -12.78 -5.69 -5.65
C GLN A 87 -12.78 -4.17 -5.79
N GLN A 88 -12.24 -3.45 -4.81
CA GLN A 88 -12.10 -1.99 -4.87
C GLN A 88 -11.26 -1.59 -6.08
N LYS A 89 -10.13 -2.27 -6.31
CA LYS A 89 -9.27 -1.95 -7.44
C LYS A 89 -9.95 -2.18 -8.78
N ALA A 90 -10.71 -3.28 -8.90
CA ALA A 90 -11.52 -3.54 -10.08
C ALA A 90 -12.60 -2.46 -10.27
N GLN A 91 -13.21 -1.98 -9.19
CA GLN A 91 -14.21 -0.92 -9.24
C GLN A 91 -13.62 0.42 -9.70
N ASP A 92 -12.48 0.83 -9.15
CA ASP A 92 -11.76 2.04 -9.59
C ASP A 92 -11.46 1.98 -11.10
N CYS A 93 -11.04 0.81 -11.61
CA CYS A 93 -10.80 0.64 -13.04
C CYS A 93 -12.09 0.76 -13.88
N ARG A 94 -13.22 0.23 -13.41
CA ARG A 94 -14.52 0.40 -14.08
C ARG A 94 -14.93 1.86 -14.14
N GLU A 95 -14.75 2.61 -13.06
CA GLU A 95 -15.08 4.03 -13.01
C GLU A 95 -14.28 4.85 -14.02
N ILE A 96 -12.98 4.57 -14.16
CA ILE A 96 -12.13 5.20 -15.18
C ILE A 96 -12.67 4.92 -16.59
N ILE A 97 -13.02 3.66 -16.89
CA ILE A 97 -13.59 3.28 -18.20
C ILE A 97 -14.91 4.02 -18.45
N ILE A 98 -15.79 4.09 -17.45
CA ILE A 98 -17.06 4.81 -17.54
C ILE A 98 -16.84 6.29 -17.83
N GLU A 99 -15.87 6.93 -17.19
CA GLU A 99 -15.53 8.33 -17.45
C GLU A 99 -15.06 8.55 -18.90
N PHE A 100 -14.18 7.68 -19.41
CA PHE A 100 -13.77 7.72 -20.81
C PHE A 100 -14.95 7.52 -21.76
N LEU A 101 -15.80 6.52 -21.50
CA LEU A 101 -16.99 6.24 -22.31
C LEU A 101 -17.95 7.43 -22.34
N ARG A 102 -18.14 8.16 -21.23
CA ARG A 102 -18.95 9.39 -21.22
C ARG A 102 -18.42 10.43 -22.19
N THR A 103 -17.12 10.70 -22.16
CA THR A 103 -16.53 11.69 -23.09
C THR A 103 -16.63 11.24 -24.55
N PHE A 104 -16.47 9.94 -24.81
CA PHE A 104 -16.62 9.36 -26.14
C PHE A 104 -18.06 9.47 -26.65
N ILE A 105 -19.05 9.10 -25.83
CA ILE A 105 -20.47 9.20 -26.16
C ILE A 105 -20.85 10.66 -26.45
N ASN A 106 -20.40 11.62 -25.65
CA ASN A 106 -20.64 13.04 -25.91
C ASN A 106 -20.10 13.49 -27.29
N ALA A 107 -18.95 12.97 -27.70
CA ALA A 107 -18.39 13.26 -29.03
C ALA A 107 -19.22 12.65 -30.16
N ILE A 108 -19.76 11.43 -29.96
CA ILE A 108 -20.69 10.78 -30.89
C ILE A 108 -22.01 11.56 -30.98
N GLU A 109 -22.56 11.99 -29.85
CA GLU A 109 -23.77 12.82 -29.79
C GLU A 109 -23.59 14.13 -30.56
N MET A 110 -22.44 14.79 -30.44
CA MET A 110 -22.14 15.99 -31.23
C MET A 110 -22.16 15.73 -32.74
N LYS A 111 -21.55 14.63 -33.21
CA LYS A 111 -21.59 14.24 -34.62
C LYS A 111 -23.01 13.93 -35.09
N PHE A 112 -23.78 13.24 -34.25
CA PHE A 112 -25.17 12.90 -34.54
C PHE A 112 -26.06 14.15 -34.63
N ASN A 113 -25.88 15.10 -33.72
CA ASN A 113 -26.57 16.38 -33.74
C ASN A 113 -26.21 17.22 -34.97
N ASP A 114 -24.95 17.17 -35.40
CA ASP A 114 -24.52 17.82 -36.64
C ASP A 114 -25.19 17.21 -37.88
N LEU A 115 -25.24 15.88 -37.96
CA LEU A 115 -25.96 15.17 -39.01
C LEU A 115 -27.44 15.53 -39.04
N ASN A 116 -28.07 15.62 -37.87
CA ASN A 116 -29.47 16.03 -37.76
C ASN A 116 -29.70 17.46 -38.30
N ARG A 117 -28.80 18.40 -38.00
CA ARG A 117 -28.86 19.77 -38.57
C ARG A 117 -28.73 19.76 -40.09
N GLN A 118 -27.83 18.95 -40.65
CA GLN A 118 -27.69 18.80 -42.11
C GLN A 118 -28.97 18.24 -42.74
N ILE A 119 -29.60 17.24 -42.13
CA ILE A 119 -30.89 16.69 -42.57
C ILE A 119 -31.98 17.76 -42.58
N GLN A 120 -32.09 18.54 -41.50
CA GLN A 120 -33.07 19.63 -41.40
C GLN A 120 -32.83 20.73 -42.45
N GLN A 121 -31.57 21.06 -42.75
CA GLN A 121 -31.22 22.05 -43.76
C GLN A 121 -31.63 21.59 -45.16
N LEU A 122 -31.32 20.35 -45.54
CA LEU A 122 -31.75 19.79 -46.82
C LEU A 122 -33.27 19.76 -46.94
N HIS A 123 -33.98 19.48 -45.83
CA HIS A 123 -35.43 19.57 -45.79
C HIS A 123 -35.96 20.97 -46.08
N LYS A 124 -35.30 22.00 -45.55
CA LYS A 124 -35.69 23.39 -45.76
C LYS A 124 -35.38 23.90 -47.17
N GLU A 125 -34.28 23.42 -47.75
CA GLU A 125 -33.81 23.80 -49.09
C GLU A 125 -34.43 22.95 -50.22
N ASN A 126 -35.15 21.88 -49.88
CA ASN A 126 -35.66 20.87 -50.81
C ASN A 126 -34.57 20.20 -51.68
N ASP A 127 -33.33 20.12 -51.20
CA ASP A 127 -32.18 19.59 -51.96
C ASP A 127 -31.97 18.07 -51.73
N PHE A 128 -32.97 17.26 -52.08
CA PHE A 128 -32.98 15.81 -51.82
C PHE A 128 -32.44 14.95 -52.96
N ASN A 129 -31.31 15.34 -53.56
CA ASN A 129 -30.71 14.53 -54.61
C ASN A 129 -30.02 13.27 -54.05
N GLU A 130 -29.81 12.26 -54.91
CA GLU A 130 -29.24 10.96 -54.53
C GLU A 130 -27.82 11.07 -53.96
N ILE A 131 -27.06 12.09 -54.37
CA ILE A 131 -25.70 12.36 -53.86
C ILE A 131 -25.79 12.78 -52.39
N ASN A 132 -26.67 13.71 -52.06
CA ASN A 132 -26.90 14.19 -50.69
C ASN A 132 -27.42 13.07 -49.78
N LEU A 133 -28.37 12.26 -50.27
CA LEU A 133 -28.90 11.13 -49.51
C LEU A 133 -27.83 10.06 -49.25
N ASN A 134 -26.99 9.75 -50.24
CA ASN A 134 -25.89 8.79 -50.08
C ASN A 134 -24.78 9.34 -49.17
N TYR A 135 -24.53 10.65 -49.19
CA TYR A 135 -23.62 11.31 -48.26
C TYR A 135 -24.09 11.16 -46.81
N LEU A 136 -25.35 11.46 -46.52
CA LEU A 136 -25.94 11.31 -45.18
C LEU A 136 -25.91 9.85 -44.71
N ARG A 137 -26.29 8.88 -45.57
CA ARG A 137 -26.21 7.45 -45.24
C ARG A 137 -24.80 7.02 -44.87
N ASN A 138 -23.80 7.48 -45.62
CA ASN A 138 -22.40 7.18 -45.33
C ASN A 138 -21.92 7.80 -44.01
N GLN A 139 -22.35 9.02 -43.68
CA GLN A 139 -22.03 9.63 -42.39
C GLN A 139 -22.67 8.87 -41.23
N LEU A 140 -23.95 8.49 -41.37
CA LEU A 140 -24.65 7.69 -40.35
C LEU A 140 -23.95 6.34 -40.13
N ARG A 141 -23.59 5.64 -41.21
CA ARG A 141 -22.84 4.38 -41.14
C ARG A 141 -21.53 4.52 -40.38
N LYS A 142 -20.74 5.57 -40.67
CA LYS A 142 -19.47 5.83 -39.97
C LYS A 142 -19.68 6.07 -38.47
N ILE A 143 -20.71 6.84 -38.10
CA ILE A 143 -21.05 7.08 -36.69
C ILE A 143 -21.43 5.76 -36.00
N THR A 144 -22.22 4.92 -36.65
CA THR A 144 -22.61 3.59 -36.14
C THR A 144 -21.41 2.66 -35.98
N GLU A 145 -20.50 2.64 -36.95
CA GLU A 145 -19.26 1.85 -36.89
C GLU A 145 -18.35 2.31 -35.74
N GLU A 146 -18.19 3.63 -35.56
CA GLU A 146 -17.43 4.19 -34.43
C GLU A 146 -18.04 3.85 -33.06
N LEU A 147 -19.38 3.92 -32.95
CA LEU A 147 -20.09 3.60 -31.70
C LEU A 147 -19.91 2.13 -31.30
N ASN A 148 -19.97 1.22 -32.27
CA ASN A 148 -19.88 -0.22 -32.04
C ASN A 148 -18.44 -0.70 -31.83
N ASN A 149 -17.46 -0.02 -32.42
CA ASN A 149 -16.04 -0.36 -32.32
C ASN A 149 -15.20 0.87 -31.94
N PRO A 150 -15.22 1.30 -30.67
CA PRO A 150 -14.39 2.39 -30.21
C PRO A 150 -12.91 1.96 -30.25
N SER A 151 -12.21 2.35 -31.32
CA SER A 151 -10.77 2.08 -31.56
C SER A 151 -9.80 2.64 -30.51
N ASN A 152 -10.32 3.29 -29.47
CA ASN A 152 -9.57 4.04 -28.46
C ASN A 152 -9.50 3.32 -27.10
N ILE A 153 -10.12 2.15 -26.94
CA ILE A 153 -10.14 1.40 -25.68
C ILE A 153 -9.72 -0.03 -25.96
N SER A 154 -8.60 -0.46 -25.37
CA SER A 154 -8.18 -1.86 -25.31
C SER A 154 -7.91 -2.23 -23.85
N ILE A 155 -8.31 -3.44 -23.47
CA ILE A 155 -8.10 -3.98 -22.13
C ILE A 155 -7.10 -5.13 -22.26
N GLN A 156 -6.00 -5.07 -21.52
CA GLN A 156 -5.04 -6.16 -21.41
C GLN A 156 -4.95 -6.63 -19.97
N GLN A 157 -4.83 -7.94 -19.78
CA GLN A 157 -4.61 -8.57 -18.48
C GLN A 157 -3.14 -8.91 -18.32
N ASN A 158 -2.46 -8.34 -17.33
CA ASN A 158 -1.12 -8.78 -16.95
C ASN A 158 -1.19 -10.03 -16.07
N SER A 159 -0.30 -10.99 -16.33
CA SER A 159 -0.29 -12.37 -15.84
C SER A 159 0.12 -12.56 -14.37
N GLN A 160 -0.29 -11.67 -13.47
CA GLN A 160 -0.17 -11.86 -12.02
C GLN A 160 -1.55 -12.11 -11.37
N PRO A 161 -1.62 -12.82 -10.23
CA PRO A 161 -2.88 -13.26 -9.60
C PRO A 161 -3.73 -12.12 -9.03
N CYS A 162 -3.33 -10.87 -9.23
CA CYS A 162 -4.12 -9.68 -8.94
C CYS A 162 -4.06 -8.76 -10.17
N ILE A 163 -5.23 -8.29 -10.63
CA ILE A 163 -5.35 -7.28 -11.69
C ILE A 163 -4.72 -5.99 -11.16
N ASN A 164 -3.42 -5.83 -11.36
CA ASN A 164 -2.69 -4.71 -10.80
C ASN A 164 -2.65 -3.51 -11.75
N ASP A 165 -2.75 -3.74 -13.07
CA ASP A 165 -2.74 -2.66 -14.06
C ASP A 165 -3.66 -3.01 -15.24
N ILE A 166 -4.73 -2.23 -15.41
CA ILE A 166 -5.47 -2.15 -16.67
C ILE A 166 -4.90 -0.96 -17.43
N SER A 167 -4.13 -1.22 -18.48
CA SER A 167 -3.61 -0.18 -19.36
C SER A 167 -4.67 0.21 -20.39
N ILE A 168 -5.26 1.40 -20.27
CA ILE A 168 -6.09 1.98 -21.33
C ILE A 168 -5.15 2.61 -22.36
N ILE A 169 -4.92 1.91 -23.47
CA ILE A 169 -4.17 2.47 -24.60
C ILE A 169 -5.12 3.34 -25.42
N SER A 170 -5.18 4.64 -25.11
CA SER A 170 -5.77 5.62 -26.01
C SER A 170 -4.75 5.93 -27.12
N THR A 171 -4.94 5.32 -28.29
CA THR A 171 -4.08 5.50 -29.48
C THR A 171 -4.23 6.88 -30.13
N LYS A 172 -5.20 7.68 -29.68
CA LYS A 172 -5.27 9.11 -29.96
C LYS A 172 -5.21 9.86 -28.64
N ILE A 173 -4.00 10.25 -28.23
CA ILE A 173 -3.82 11.37 -27.31
C ILE A 173 -4.57 12.53 -27.95
N SER A 174 -5.78 12.79 -27.47
CA SER A 174 -6.60 13.86 -27.97
C SER A 174 -5.78 15.14 -27.80
N LYS A 175 -5.78 15.98 -28.84
CA LYS A 175 -5.21 17.34 -28.84
C LYS A 175 -5.77 18.26 -27.72
N PHE A 176 -6.49 17.73 -26.72
CA PHE A 176 -7.27 18.44 -25.72
C PHE A 176 -6.79 18.31 -24.28
N ASN A 177 -5.75 17.52 -23.98
CA ASN A 177 -4.95 17.80 -22.78
C ASN A 177 -4.04 18.99 -23.06
N LYS A 178 -4.62 20.19 -23.16
CA LYS A 178 -3.84 21.40 -22.93
C LYS A 178 -3.35 21.28 -21.50
N TRP A 179 -2.07 20.93 -21.33
CA TRP A 179 -1.36 21.13 -20.07
C TRP A 179 -1.76 22.50 -19.52
N LYS A 180 -2.11 22.59 -18.24
CA LYS A 180 -2.17 23.91 -17.60
C LYS A 180 -0.83 24.56 -17.93
N GLN A 181 -0.85 25.66 -18.71
CA GLN A 181 0.37 26.33 -19.16
C GLN A 181 1.21 26.87 -17.99
N ASN A 182 0.65 26.81 -16.78
CA ASN A 182 1.28 27.21 -15.53
C ASN A 182 1.86 25.98 -14.85
N GLY A 183 3.11 25.65 -15.18
CA GLY A 183 3.90 24.73 -14.37
C GLY A 183 4.12 25.29 -12.96
N ILE A 184 4.05 24.42 -11.95
CA ILE A 184 4.40 24.79 -10.57
C ILE A 184 5.74 24.14 -10.21
N THR A 185 6.56 24.85 -9.44
CA THR A 185 7.78 24.26 -8.89
C THR A 185 7.41 23.33 -7.74
N VAL A 186 7.67 22.04 -7.89
CA VAL A 186 7.39 21.02 -6.85
C VAL A 186 8.62 20.62 -6.03
N ALA A 187 9.81 20.91 -6.55
CA ALA A 187 11.09 20.70 -5.88
C ALA A 187 12.10 21.76 -6.35
N GLY A 188 12.95 22.26 -5.46
CA GLY A 188 13.98 23.25 -5.81
C GLY A 188 13.42 24.65 -6.04
N GLY A 189 13.77 25.27 -7.18
CA GLY A 189 13.33 26.63 -7.56
C GLY A 189 14.12 27.80 -6.94
N ASN A 190 15.08 27.53 -6.05
CA ASN A 190 15.82 28.58 -5.34
C ASN A 190 17.18 28.95 -5.98
N GLY A 191 17.28 28.78 -7.30
CA GLY A 191 18.51 28.99 -8.06
C GLY A 191 19.53 27.85 -7.95
N LYS A 192 20.61 27.96 -8.75
CA LYS A 192 21.70 26.97 -8.78
C LYS A 192 22.47 26.93 -7.46
N GLY A 193 22.80 25.75 -6.95
CA GLY A 193 23.67 25.61 -5.78
C GLY A 193 23.62 24.25 -5.08
N LYS A 194 24.38 24.13 -3.98
CA LYS A 194 24.56 22.88 -3.20
C LYS A 194 23.63 22.73 -1.99
N LYS A 195 22.88 23.77 -1.62
CA LYS A 195 21.93 23.70 -0.50
C LYS A 195 20.82 22.69 -0.79
N LEU A 196 20.18 22.15 0.25
CA LEU A 196 19.13 21.11 0.11
C LEU A 196 17.84 21.57 -0.57
N ASN A 197 17.68 22.88 -0.76
CA ASN A 197 16.58 23.48 -1.51
C ASN A 197 17.00 24.02 -2.89
N ARG A 198 18.22 23.68 -3.35
CA ARG A 198 18.81 24.10 -4.62
C ARG A 198 19.37 22.89 -5.35
N PHE A 199 19.42 22.97 -6.67
CA PHE A 199 20.00 21.95 -7.54
C PHE A 199 21.07 22.56 -8.45
N ASN A 200 21.93 21.73 -9.02
CA ASN A 200 22.89 22.11 -10.04
C ASN A 200 22.79 21.08 -11.17
N PHE A 201 22.15 21.47 -12.28
CA PHE A 201 21.85 20.56 -13.40
C PHE A 201 21.11 19.28 -12.96
N PRO A 202 19.90 19.36 -12.37
CA PRO A 202 19.10 18.16 -12.13
C PRO A 202 18.77 17.48 -13.47
N TYR A 203 18.98 16.17 -13.58
CA TYR A 203 18.85 15.44 -14.85
C TYR A 203 17.71 14.42 -14.80
N GLY A 204 17.92 13.27 -14.17
CA GLY A 204 16.91 12.23 -14.00
C GLY A 204 16.00 12.45 -12.80
N ILE A 205 14.74 12.02 -12.95
CA ILE A 205 13.72 12.05 -11.90
C ILE A 205 12.96 10.73 -11.83
N PHE A 206 12.63 10.32 -10.62
CA PHE A 206 11.74 9.19 -10.37
C PHE A 206 10.72 9.55 -9.28
N ILE A 207 9.49 9.06 -9.42
CA ILE A 207 8.40 9.33 -8.48
C ILE A 207 7.91 8.01 -7.91
N ASP A 208 7.92 7.88 -6.59
CA ASP A 208 7.41 6.68 -5.92
C ASP A 208 5.88 6.71 -5.73
N LYS A 209 5.30 5.61 -5.24
CA LYS A 209 3.85 5.49 -4.99
C LYS A 209 3.35 6.46 -3.90
N LYS A 210 4.25 7.02 -3.09
CA LYS A 210 3.98 8.00 -2.03
C LYS A 210 4.17 9.45 -2.51
N LYS A 211 4.42 9.66 -3.81
CA LYS A 211 4.70 10.95 -4.44
C LYS A 211 6.00 11.62 -3.93
N ASN A 212 6.94 10.85 -3.40
CA ASN A 212 8.30 11.33 -3.17
C ASN A 212 9.04 11.39 -4.50
N ILE A 213 9.79 12.47 -4.71
CA ILE A 213 10.54 12.71 -5.94
C ILE A 213 12.02 12.45 -5.67
N PHE A 214 12.60 11.52 -6.41
CA PHE A 214 14.02 11.19 -6.38
C PHE A 214 14.68 11.90 -7.55
N ILE A 215 15.69 12.70 -7.28
CA ILE A 215 16.28 13.62 -8.26
C ILE A 215 17.78 13.33 -8.34
N ALA A 216 18.27 13.04 -9.54
CA ALA A 216 19.69 12.98 -9.85
C ALA A 216 20.21 14.42 -10.04
N ASP A 217 20.82 14.96 -8.98
CA ASP A 217 21.39 16.31 -8.97
C ASP A 217 22.83 16.26 -9.52
N LEU A 218 22.91 16.11 -10.85
CA LEU A 218 24.12 15.74 -11.60
C LEU A 218 25.31 16.62 -11.24
N GLY A 219 25.16 17.95 -11.27
CA GLY A 219 26.24 18.89 -11.01
C GLY A 219 26.65 19.01 -9.53
N ASN A 220 25.95 18.31 -8.63
CA ASN A 220 26.28 18.20 -7.22
C ASN A 220 26.65 16.77 -6.79
N ASP A 221 26.75 15.83 -7.74
CA ASP A 221 27.18 14.44 -7.50
C ASP A 221 26.36 13.72 -6.42
N ARG A 222 25.03 13.89 -6.42
CA ARG A 222 24.15 13.35 -5.37
C ARG A 222 22.78 12.98 -5.90
N ILE A 223 22.11 12.07 -5.19
CA ILE A 223 20.68 11.82 -5.33
C ILE A 223 19.95 12.46 -4.15
N VAL A 224 18.91 13.21 -4.45
CA VAL A 224 18.08 13.90 -3.47
C VAL A 224 16.68 13.31 -3.47
N GLU A 225 16.19 12.87 -2.32
CA GLU A 225 14.77 12.58 -2.09
C GLU A 225 14.07 13.87 -1.66
N TRP A 226 12.98 14.21 -2.35
CA TRP A 226 12.11 15.32 -2.04
C TRP A 226 10.73 14.79 -1.68
N LYS A 227 10.41 14.80 -0.38
CA LYS A 227 9.11 14.32 0.09
C LYS A 227 7.98 15.22 -0.38
N TYR A 228 6.79 14.65 -0.53
CA TYR A 228 5.60 15.41 -0.89
C TYR A 228 5.40 16.62 0.04
N ASN A 229 5.22 17.81 -0.52
CA ASN A 229 5.10 19.09 0.19
C ASN A 229 6.32 19.54 1.03
N ALA A 230 7.49 18.90 0.87
CA ALA A 230 8.70 19.36 1.56
C ALA A 230 9.22 20.69 0.97
N LYS A 231 9.87 21.50 1.82
CA LYS A 231 10.55 22.74 1.40
C LYS A 231 12.03 22.55 1.05
N LYS A 232 12.59 21.39 1.40
CA LYS A 232 13.98 20.99 1.16
C LYS A 232 14.05 19.49 0.97
N GLY A 233 14.98 19.02 0.15
CA GLY A 233 15.24 17.60 -0.03
C GLY A 233 16.18 17.04 1.03
N GLN A 234 16.38 15.73 0.96
CA GLN A 234 17.31 14.96 1.76
C GLN A 234 18.27 14.22 0.83
N ILE A 235 19.58 14.25 1.12
CA ILE A 235 20.55 13.46 0.36
C ILE A 235 20.41 12.00 0.80
N ILE A 236 20.13 11.12 -0.16
CA ILE A 236 20.02 9.68 0.09
C ILE A 236 21.20 8.89 -0.47
N ALA A 237 21.93 9.47 -1.43
CA ALA A 237 23.14 8.90 -2.02
C ALA A 237 24.07 10.00 -2.55
N GLY A 238 25.38 9.75 -2.52
CA GLY A 238 26.40 10.68 -2.99
C GLY A 238 26.59 11.91 -2.09
N GLY A 239 27.04 13.02 -2.69
CA GLY A 239 27.29 14.30 -2.01
C GLY A 239 28.68 14.44 -1.37
N ASN A 240 29.49 13.38 -1.37
CA ASN A 240 30.83 13.35 -0.80
C ASN A 240 31.90 13.41 -1.91
N ARG A 241 32.26 14.64 -2.34
CA ARG A 241 33.32 15.04 -3.30
C ARG A 241 33.96 13.93 -4.17
N LEU A 242 33.75 14.07 -5.50
CA LEU A 242 34.52 13.54 -6.64
C LEU A 242 35.55 12.44 -6.34
N ALA A 243 35.09 11.19 -6.25
CA ALA A 243 35.93 10.02 -6.48
C ALA A 243 35.04 8.82 -6.86
N ASN A 244 35.67 7.68 -7.14
CA ASN A 244 35.05 6.46 -7.65
C ASN A 244 34.72 5.43 -6.56
N ARG A 245 34.75 5.82 -5.28
CA ARG A 245 34.46 4.90 -4.16
C ARG A 245 32.98 4.52 -4.12
N MET A 246 32.69 3.46 -3.37
CA MET A 246 31.35 2.86 -3.24
C MET A 246 30.28 3.75 -2.59
N ASN A 247 30.69 4.84 -1.95
CA ASN A 247 29.80 5.82 -1.32
C ASN A 247 29.83 7.18 -2.04
N GLN A 248 30.32 7.21 -3.27
CA GLN A 248 30.50 8.41 -4.06
C GLN A 248 29.85 8.23 -5.43
N LEU A 249 29.38 9.34 -6.00
CA LEU A 249 28.84 9.42 -7.35
C LEU A 249 29.65 10.46 -8.11
N LYS A 250 29.62 10.38 -9.43
CA LYS A 250 30.20 11.37 -10.33
C LYS A 250 29.30 11.55 -11.55
N TYR A 251 28.63 12.70 -11.59
CA TYR A 251 27.58 13.01 -12.57
C TYR A 251 26.51 11.92 -12.68
N PRO A 252 25.74 11.64 -11.61
CA PRO A 252 24.61 10.72 -11.73
C PRO A 252 23.58 11.28 -12.71
N THR A 253 23.20 10.50 -13.71
CA THR A 253 22.25 10.94 -14.74
C THR A 253 20.82 10.53 -14.41
N ASP A 254 20.62 9.33 -13.85
CA ASP A 254 19.29 8.81 -13.57
C ASP A 254 19.24 7.96 -12.29
N VAL A 255 18.04 7.80 -11.74
CA VAL A 255 17.75 7.02 -10.54
C VAL A 255 16.40 6.31 -10.67
N ILE A 256 16.36 5.03 -10.31
CA ILE A 256 15.12 4.28 -10.11
C ILE A 256 15.08 3.69 -8.71
N VAL A 257 13.88 3.51 -8.16
CA VAL A 257 13.69 2.95 -6.82
C VAL A 257 13.05 1.56 -6.92
N ASP A 258 13.74 0.57 -6.37
CA ASP A 258 13.17 -0.74 -6.09
C ASP A 258 12.51 -0.70 -4.70
N GLN A 259 11.19 -0.54 -4.70
CA GLN A 259 10.40 -0.48 -3.48
C GLN A 259 10.36 -1.81 -2.71
N GLN A 260 10.55 -2.96 -3.37
CA GLN A 260 10.52 -4.26 -2.71
C GLN A 260 11.81 -4.45 -1.89
N ASN A 261 12.95 -4.20 -2.51
CA ASN A 261 14.26 -4.39 -1.88
C ASN A 261 14.76 -3.15 -1.11
N HIS A 262 13.95 -2.10 -1.02
CA HIS A 262 14.30 -0.82 -0.37
C HIS A 262 15.67 -0.30 -0.86
N SER A 263 15.86 -0.33 -2.18
CA SER A 263 17.11 0.03 -2.82
C SER A 263 16.89 1.03 -3.95
N ILE A 264 17.92 1.79 -4.28
CA ILE A 264 17.92 2.68 -5.44
C ILE A 264 19.01 2.22 -6.41
N ILE A 265 18.71 2.28 -7.70
CA ILE A 265 19.67 1.97 -8.76
C ILE A 265 19.97 3.28 -9.48
N ILE A 266 21.26 3.61 -9.59
CA ILE A 266 21.73 4.91 -10.06
C ILE A 266 22.65 4.71 -11.26
N ALA A 267 22.40 5.46 -12.33
CA ALA A 267 23.33 5.57 -13.45
C ALA A 267 24.44 6.58 -13.10
N ASP A 268 25.61 6.08 -12.72
CA ASP A 268 26.77 6.87 -12.28
C ASP A 268 27.70 7.14 -13.48
N TRP A 269 27.25 8.04 -14.36
CA TRP A 269 27.75 8.19 -15.74
C TRP A 269 29.26 8.33 -15.84
N CYS A 270 29.87 9.23 -15.06
CA CYS A 270 31.30 9.51 -15.19
C CYS A 270 32.20 8.44 -14.57
N ASN A 271 31.62 7.56 -13.74
CA ASN A 271 32.28 6.36 -13.24
C ASN A 271 31.97 5.13 -14.11
N SER A 272 31.24 5.29 -15.22
CA SER A 272 30.91 4.24 -16.19
C SER A 272 30.30 2.98 -15.55
N ARG A 273 29.40 3.18 -14.58
CA ARG A 273 28.79 2.10 -13.81
C ARG A 273 27.33 2.37 -13.49
N VAL A 274 26.62 1.29 -13.20
CA VAL A 274 25.31 1.33 -12.56
C VAL A 274 25.48 0.80 -11.14
N ILE A 275 25.11 1.61 -10.14
CA ILE A 275 25.30 1.26 -8.73
C ILE A 275 23.95 1.10 -8.03
N GLN A 276 23.80 -0.01 -7.30
CA GLN A 276 22.67 -0.21 -6.41
C GLN A 276 23.07 0.24 -5.00
N TRP A 277 22.22 1.07 -4.39
CA TRP A 277 22.36 1.52 -3.02
C TRP A 277 21.18 0.98 -2.20
N ILE A 278 21.47 0.02 -1.34
CA ILE A 278 20.47 -0.58 -0.46
C ILE A 278 20.45 0.19 0.86
N ASN A 279 19.27 0.36 1.46
CA ASN A 279 19.12 1.00 2.77
C ASN A 279 19.89 0.27 3.89
N ARG A 280 20.41 -0.95 3.66
CA ARG A 280 21.40 -1.65 4.50
C ARG A 280 22.38 -2.46 3.63
N ASN A 281 23.67 -2.12 3.72
CA ASN A 281 24.85 -2.76 3.13
C ASN A 281 25.01 -2.72 1.59
N ARG A 282 26.21 -2.34 1.16
CA ARG A 282 26.58 -1.91 -0.20
C ARG A 282 27.10 -3.09 -1.02
N GLN A 283 26.57 -3.33 -2.22
CA GLN A 283 27.15 -4.31 -3.15
C GLN A 283 27.00 -3.85 -4.61
N ILE A 284 28.05 -4.08 -5.43
CA ILE A 284 28.05 -3.85 -6.87
C ILE A 284 27.32 -5.02 -7.53
N LEU A 285 26.37 -4.76 -8.43
CA LEU A 285 25.80 -5.81 -9.27
C LEU A 285 26.54 -5.96 -10.61
N ILE A 286 26.91 -4.87 -11.30
CA ILE A 286 27.63 -4.95 -12.59
C ILE A 286 28.54 -3.73 -12.85
N PRO A 287 29.89 -3.89 -12.89
CA PRO A 287 30.80 -2.83 -13.33
C PRO A 287 30.93 -2.78 -14.87
N ASN A 288 31.30 -1.61 -15.42
CA ASN A 288 31.64 -1.36 -16.83
C ASN A 288 30.49 -1.47 -17.84
N ILE A 289 29.43 -0.67 -17.69
CA ILE A 289 28.39 -0.52 -18.72
C ILE A 289 28.28 0.95 -19.11
N GLY A 290 28.37 1.23 -20.42
CA GLY A 290 27.98 2.51 -21.00
C GLY A 290 26.53 2.45 -21.47
N CYS A 291 25.61 3.05 -20.72
CA CYS A 291 24.23 3.26 -21.15
C CYS A 291 24.05 4.71 -21.60
N TYR A 292 23.52 4.91 -22.81
CA TYR A 292 23.01 6.19 -23.28
C TYR A 292 21.49 6.15 -23.20
N GLY A 293 20.92 7.11 -22.47
CA GLY A 293 19.48 7.39 -22.36
C GLY A 293 19.31 8.89 -22.10
#